data_AF-A0AAW0EZB1-F1
#
_entry.id   AF-A0AAW0EZB1-F1
#
_cell.length_a   1.000
_cell.length_b   1.000
_cell.length_c   1.000
_cell.angle_alpha   90.00
_cell.angle_beta   90.00
_cell.angle_gamma   90.00
#
_symmetry.space_group_name_H-M   'P 1'
#
loop_
_entity.id
_entity.type
_entity.pdbx_description
1 polymer ?
#
loop_
_entity_poly.entity_id
_entity_poly.type
_entity_poly.pdbx_seq_one_letter_code
_entity_poly.pdbx_strand_id
1 'polypeptide(L)'
;MDKDDHYTVLGISRTANKDAIRQAYKLKALQLHPDKNPNGEAIFKLVVNAYQTLNDPTKRSAYDRELTRRERGFGGRPFRQAAPQPPSPAADPSSSYGADAGTSRKPRYATDEQLFKDAYEQYKKTPFSGTPNAGFRGPTSEGTFADWFKKKQEELRRAEEVTKAKAEYAKNLEREEQRRAEEWRDMQRRREEEREEEMRQAKEQRERERESLRREGEAAAKEQKAAEQKARMEAYAEVQREQQADVERHLRDLASQKRELANERRRLAEERAEAANVAAENRITRDMAHRQREQELAEAVRRADEKVREAQEQQALREAAERVRVEERVREEKRKREEEVHALEMEKARERQRQKEAEAVEQERTRTTAELGEQRKRVIAQMMSERRKHEEEVSAMRRETDRIEAEMKAKLEALRAAKNSGQAINLDEWKL
;
A
#
# COMPACT_ATOMS: atom_id res chain seq x y z
N MET A 1 -53.39 -33.79 -38.70
CA MET A 1 -54.48 -34.53 -38.06
C MET A 1 -54.42 -35.93 -38.61
N ASP A 2 -53.89 -36.86 -37.82
CA ASP A 2 -53.55 -38.20 -38.28
C ASP A 2 -54.81 -38.93 -38.76
N LYS A 3 -54.72 -39.49 -39.97
CA LYS A 3 -55.82 -40.20 -40.66
C LYS A 3 -56.23 -41.51 -39.97
N ASP A 4 -55.58 -41.86 -38.86
CA ASP A 4 -55.69 -43.16 -38.20
C ASP A 4 -56.48 -43.11 -36.88
N ASP A 5 -56.97 -41.94 -36.47
CA ASP A 5 -57.78 -41.81 -35.26
C ASP A 5 -59.21 -42.32 -35.50
N HIS A 6 -59.65 -43.33 -34.72
CA HIS A 6 -61.00 -43.91 -34.83
C HIS A 6 -62.13 -42.86 -34.65
N TYR A 7 -61.89 -41.79 -33.88
CA TYR A 7 -62.82 -40.67 -33.75
C TYR A 7 -62.93 -39.83 -35.03
N THR A 8 -61.80 -39.58 -35.70
CA THR A 8 -61.73 -38.88 -36.99
C THR A 8 -62.34 -39.72 -38.12
N VAL A 9 -62.14 -41.04 -38.08
CA VAL A 9 -62.76 -42.00 -39.02
C VAL A 9 -64.29 -41.97 -38.91
N LEU A 10 -64.86 -41.85 -37.71
CA LEU A 10 -66.31 -41.69 -37.52
C LEU A 10 -66.80 -40.23 -37.69
N GLY A 11 -65.90 -39.25 -37.67
CA GLY A 11 -66.23 -37.82 -37.82
C GLY A 11 -66.86 -37.22 -36.57
N ILE A 12 -66.48 -37.70 -35.39
CA ILE A 12 -67.06 -37.30 -34.10
C ILE A 12 -65.97 -36.78 -33.16
N SER A 13 -66.36 -35.93 -32.20
CA SER A 13 -65.46 -35.46 -31.14
C SER A 13 -65.10 -36.59 -30.18
N ARG A 14 -63.90 -36.54 -29.57
CA ARG A 14 -63.46 -37.49 -28.53
C ARG A 14 -64.37 -37.47 -27.29
N THR A 15 -65.09 -36.38 -27.05
CA THR A 15 -66.07 -36.22 -25.97
C THR A 15 -67.48 -36.73 -26.33
N ALA A 16 -67.68 -37.30 -27.52
CA ALA A 16 -69.00 -37.74 -27.97
C ALA A 16 -69.57 -38.87 -27.08
N ASN A 17 -70.87 -38.78 -26.80
CA ASN A 17 -71.61 -39.80 -26.06
C ASN A 17 -71.87 -41.04 -26.94
N LYS A 18 -72.20 -42.18 -26.33
CA LYS A 18 -72.43 -43.46 -27.02
C LYS A 18 -73.51 -43.37 -28.11
N ASP A 19 -74.55 -42.58 -27.88
CA ASP A 19 -75.62 -42.40 -28.87
C ASP A 19 -75.14 -41.63 -30.11
N ALA A 20 -74.25 -40.65 -29.93
CA ALA A 20 -73.64 -39.93 -31.05
C ALA A 20 -72.70 -40.84 -31.87
N ILE A 21 -71.96 -41.74 -31.21
CA ILE A 21 -71.12 -42.76 -31.87
C ILE A 21 -72.00 -43.69 -32.74
N ARG A 22 -73.13 -44.15 -32.20
CA ARG A 22 -74.08 -45.02 -32.91
C ARG A 22 -74.73 -44.31 -34.11
N GLN A 23 -75.13 -43.06 -33.94
CA GLN A 23 -75.72 -42.26 -35.02
C GLN A 23 -74.73 -41.98 -36.14
N ALA A 24 -73.49 -41.59 -35.80
CA ALA A 24 -72.43 -41.33 -36.78
C ALA A 24 -72.07 -42.59 -37.58
N TYR A 25 -71.98 -43.75 -36.90
CA TYR A 25 -71.78 -45.04 -37.57
C TYR A 25 -72.92 -45.34 -38.55
N LYS A 26 -74.18 -45.16 -38.15
CA LYS A 26 -75.34 -45.44 -39.01
C LYS A 26 -75.33 -44.55 -40.27
N LEU A 27 -74.98 -43.28 -40.14
CA LEU A 27 -74.88 -42.35 -41.27
C LEU A 27 -73.74 -42.73 -42.21
N LYS A 28 -72.54 -43.03 -41.69
CA LYS A 28 -71.39 -43.44 -42.51
C LYS A 28 -71.58 -44.81 -43.16
N ALA A 29 -72.21 -45.75 -42.46
CA ALA A 29 -72.51 -47.07 -42.99
C ALA A 29 -73.50 -47.02 -44.17
N LEU A 30 -74.48 -46.09 -44.13
CA LEU A 30 -75.41 -45.88 -45.25
C LEU A 30 -74.73 -45.21 -46.47
N GLN A 31 -73.78 -44.31 -46.23
CA GLN A 31 -73.03 -43.62 -47.28
C GLN A 31 -71.97 -44.50 -47.96
N LEU A 32 -71.36 -45.40 -47.20
CA LEU A 32 -70.24 -46.24 -47.62
C LEU A 32 -70.62 -47.73 -47.75
N HIS A 33 -71.92 -48.03 -47.81
CA HIS A 33 -72.38 -49.40 -47.98
C HIS A 33 -71.85 -49.96 -49.32
N PRO A 34 -71.26 -51.18 -49.34
CA PRO A 34 -70.63 -51.73 -50.54
C PRO A 34 -71.60 -51.91 -51.72
N ASP A 35 -72.90 -52.04 -51.43
CA ASP A 35 -73.98 -52.12 -52.43
C ASP A 35 -74.21 -50.81 -53.20
N LYS A 36 -73.96 -49.65 -52.56
CA LYS A 36 -74.15 -48.32 -53.17
C LYS A 36 -72.84 -47.69 -53.64
N ASN A 37 -71.71 -48.14 -53.09
CA ASN A 37 -70.41 -47.54 -53.36
C ASN A 37 -69.33 -48.64 -53.45
N PRO A 38 -69.13 -49.26 -54.63
CA PRO A 38 -68.30 -50.46 -54.78
C PRO A 38 -66.81 -50.23 -54.49
N ASN A 39 -66.33 -48.98 -54.50
CA ASN A 39 -64.95 -48.63 -54.15
C ASN A 39 -64.78 -48.26 -52.66
N GLY A 40 -65.85 -48.32 -51.86
CA GLY A 40 -65.88 -47.90 -50.46
C GLY A 40 -65.49 -48.97 -49.44
N GLU A 41 -65.20 -50.20 -49.87
CA GLU A 41 -64.99 -51.36 -48.97
C GLU A 41 -63.87 -51.14 -47.94
N ALA A 42 -62.74 -50.56 -48.37
CA ALA A 42 -61.61 -50.28 -47.49
C ALA A 42 -61.95 -49.27 -46.39
N ILE A 43 -62.71 -48.22 -46.73
CA ILE A 43 -63.13 -47.18 -45.79
C ILE A 43 -64.24 -47.72 -44.88
N PHE A 44 -65.13 -48.56 -45.40
CA PHE A 44 -66.17 -49.22 -44.62
C PHE A 44 -65.59 -50.12 -43.54
N LYS A 45 -64.54 -50.92 -43.84
CA LYS A 45 -63.83 -51.73 -42.86
C LYS A 45 -63.23 -50.90 -41.71
N LEU A 46 -62.66 -49.73 -42.03
CA LEU A 46 -62.14 -48.79 -41.02
C LEU A 46 -63.26 -48.21 -40.14
N VAL A 47 -64.40 -47.84 -40.73
CA VAL A 47 -65.58 -47.34 -40.00
C VAL A 47 -66.15 -48.39 -39.05
N VAL A 48 -66.21 -49.66 -39.49
CA VAL A 48 -66.65 -50.78 -38.65
C VAL A 48 -65.67 -51.01 -37.48
N ASN A 49 -64.36 -51.02 -37.74
CA ASN A 49 -63.36 -51.18 -36.69
C ASN A 49 -63.41 -50.04 -35.64
N ALA A 50 -63.58 -48.80 -36.11
CA ALA A 50 -63.78 -47.63 -35.25
C ALA A 50 -65.01 -47.74 -34.37
N TYR A 51 -66.15 -48.17 -34.94
CA TYR A 51 -67.34 -48.38 -34.16
C TYR A 51 -67.19 -49.52 -33.13
N GLN A 52 -66.58 -50.64 -33.49
CA GLN A 52 -66.35 -51.76 -32.58
C GLN A 52 -65.47 -51.39 -31.38
N THR A 53 -64.45 -50.56 -31.60
CA THR A 53 -63.54 -50.10 -30.55
C THR A 53 -64.17 -49.01 -29.68
N LEU A 54 -64.94 -48.09 -30.25
CA LEU A 54 -65.52 -46.94 -29.52
C LEU A 54 -66.89 -47.22 -28.86
N ASN A 55 -67.64 -48.22 -29.34
CA ASN A 55 -68.96 -48.56 -28.77
C ASN A 55 -68.88 -49.35 -27.45
N ASP A 56 -67.79 -50.11 -27.24
CA ASP A 56 -67.51 -50.82 -25.99
C ASP A 56 -66.74 -49.89 -25.03
N PRO A 57 -67.29 -49.58 -23.83
CA PRO A 57 -66.63 -48.68 -22.89
C PRO A 57 -65.25 -49.16 -22.44
N THR A 58 -65.03 -50.47 -22.37
CA THR A 58 -63.75 -51.05 -21.94
C THR A 58 -62.68 -50.85 -23.02
N LYS A 59 -63.04 -51.12 -24.28
CA LYS A 59 -62.15 -50.94 -25.43
C LYS A 59 -61.88 -49.45 -25.70
N ARG A 60 -62.90 -48.60 -25.56
CA ARG A 60 -62.75 -47.14 -25.66
C ARG A 60 -61.77 -46.60 -24.63
N SER A 61 -61.89 -47.02 -23.36
CA SER A 61 -60.97 -46.59 -22.30
C SER A 61 -59.53 -47.05 -22.55
N ALA A 62 -59.34 -48.29 -23.02
CA ALA A 62 -58.02 -48.81 -23.37
C ALA A 62 -57.40 -48.02 -24.55
N TYR A 63 -58.20 -47.75 -25.58
CA TYR A 63 -57.82 -46.96 -26.76
C TYR A 63 -57.47 -45.52 -26.38
N ASP A 64 -58.29 -44.84 -25.57
CA ASP A 64 -58.05 -43.47 -25.11
C ASP A 64 -56.77 -43.37 -24.26
N ARG A 65 -56.47 -44.40 -23.45
CA ARG A 65 -55.24 -44.47 -22.65
C ARG A 65 -53.99 -44.67 -23.52
N GLU A 66 -54.08 -45.50 -24.55
CA GLU A 66 -53.00 -45.69 -25.51
C GLU A 66 -52.76 -44.42 -26.34
N LEU A 67 -53.84 -43.79 -26.79
CA LEU A 67 -53.79 -42.52 -27.51
C LEU A 67 -53.13 -41.42 -26.66
N THR A 68 -53.53 -41.30 -25.39
CA THR A 68 -52.91 -40.37 -24.43
C THR A 68 -51.44 -40.71 -24.20
N ARG A 69 -51.06 -42.00 -24.17
CA ARG A 69 -49.65 -42.42 -24.03
C ARG A 69 -48.83 -42.05 -25.26
N ARG A 70 -49.39 -42.23 -26.46
CA ARG A 70 -48.77 -41.85 -27.74
C ARG A 70 -48.59 -40.34 -27.84
N GLU A 71 -49.61 -39.57 -27.44
CA GLU A 71 -49.56 -38.10 -27.41
C GLU A 71 -48.59 -37.56 -26.33
N ARG A 72 -48.43 -38.29 -25.22
CA ARG A 72 -47.54 -37.92 -24.10
C ARG A 72 -46.12 -38.48 -24.23
N GLY A 73 -45.76 -39.03 -25.38
CA GLY A 73 -44.46 -39.66 -25.64
C GLY A 73 -43.32 -38.68 -25.90
N PHE A 74 -42.94 -37.84 -24.93
CA PHE A 74 -41.62 -37.18 -24.82
C PHE A 74 -41.50 -36.56 -23.41
N GLY A 75 -40.97 -37.31 -22.44
CA GLY A 75 -40.75 -36.81 -21.07
C GLY A 75 -40.35 -37.91 -20.10
N GLY A 76 -39.09 -37.91 -19.67
CA GLY A 76 -38.43 -38.99 -18.92
C GLY A 76 -39.05 -39.33 -17.56
N ARG A 77 -38.78 -40.57 -17.14
CA ARG A 77 -39.08 -41.08 -15.79
C ARG A 77 -37.93 -40.75 -14.84
N PRO A 78 -38.20 -40.35 -13.59
CA PRO A 78 -37.31 -40.66 -12.48
C PRO A 78 -37.86 -41.83 -11.64
N PHE A 79 -36.92 -42.66 -11.20
CA PHE A 79 -37.04 -43.78 -10.27
C PHE A 79 -37.61 -43.39 -8.89
N ARG A 80 -38.38 -44.27 -8.24
CA ARG A 80 -38.48 -44.31 -6.76
C ARG A 80 -38.81 -45.70 -6.18
N GLN A 81 -37.80 -46.26 -5.49
CA GLN A 81 -37.70 -47.11 -4.28
C GLN A 81 -38.83 -48.07 -3.83
N ALA A 82 -38.42 -49.31 -3.52
CA ALA A 82 -39.03 -50.33 -2.62
C ALA A 82 -38.83 -49.93 -1.12
N ALA A 83 -39.55 -50.37 -0.06
CA ALA A 83 -40.42 -51.52 0.32
C ALA A 83 -41.39 -51.03 1.49
N PRO A 84 -42.13 -51.82 2.34
CA PRO A 84 -42.25 -53.28 2.58
C PRO A 84 -43.71 -53.87 2.69
N GLN A 85 -43.86 -55.20 2.85
CA GLN A 85 -45.12 -55.95 3.12
C GLN A 85 -45.29 -56.27 4.64
N PRO A 86 -46.51 -56.60 5.16
CA PRO A 86 -46.96 -58.02 5.38
C PRO A 86 -48.52 -58.22 5.46
N PRO A 87 -49.10 -59.36 5.92
CA PRO A 87 -48.88 -60.80 5.60
C PRO A 87 -50.17 -61.55 5.14
N SER A 88 -50.00 -62.76 4.59
CA SER A 88 -51.05 -63.75 4.24
C SER A 88 -51.79 -64.37 5.44
N PRO A 89 -52.85 -65.16 5.18
CA PRO A 89 -52.69 -66.60 5.41
C PRO A 89 -53.34 -67.54 4.37
N ALA A 90 -52.59 -68.59 3.99
CA ALA A 90 -52.94 -70.03 3.99
C ALA A 90 -54.11 -70.53 3.09
N ALA A 91 -54.09 -71.70 2.44
CA ALA A 91 -53.29 -72.91 2.60
C ALA A 91 -53.27 -73.73 1.29
N ASP A 92 -52.16 -74.46 1.15
CA ASP A 92 -51.79 -75.70 0.46
C ASP A 92 -52.52 -76.33 -0.76
N PRO A 93 -51.72 -77.02 -1.62
CA PRO A 93 -52.16 -77.78 -2.79
C PRO A 93 -52.24 -79.29 -2.52
N SER A 94 -53.03 -80.01 -3.33
CA SER A 94 -52.68 -81.31 -3.95
C SER A 94 -53.94 -82.13 -4.29
N SER A 95 -53.83 -82.83 -5.42
CA SER A 95 -54.33 -84.20 -5.62
C SER A 95 -55.56 -84.42 -6.50
N SER A 96 -55.30 -85.16 -7.58
CA SER A 96 -56.02 -86.39 -7.94
C SER A 96 -57.41 -86.30 -8.59
N TYR A 97 -57.44 -86.70 -9.86
CA TYR A 97 -58.25 -87.79 -10.44
C TYR A 97 -59.69 -88.07 -9.93
N GLY A 98 -60.61 -88.21 -10.90
CA GLY A 98 -61.89 -88.94 -10.82
C GLY A 98 -63.10 -87.99 -10.85
N ALA A 99 -63.93 -87.96 -11.90
CA ALA A 99 -65.06 -88.87 -12.17
C ALA A 99 -66.06 -88.89 -10.98
N ASP A 100 -67.37 -88.71 -11.06
CA ASP A 100 -68.39 -88.93 -12.10
C ASP A 100 -69.74 -88.36 -11.59
N ALA A 101 -70.75 -88.34 -12.48
CA ALA A 101 -72.21 -88.28 -12.26
C ALA A 101 -72.85 -86.90 -12.01
N GLY A 102 -73.96 -86.52 -12.67
CA GLY A 102 -74.80 -87.20 -13.64
C GLY A 102 -76.25 -86.72 -13.54
N THR A 103 -76.90 -86.41 -14.66
CA THR A 103 -78.38 -86.44 -14.88
C THR A 103 -78.60 -86.37 -16.40
N SER A 104 -78.90 -87.44 -17.16
CA SER A 104 -80.05 -88.37 -17.18
C SER A 104 -81.20 -87.91 -18.12
N ARG A 105 -81.48 -88.76 -19.13
CA ARG A 105 -82.69 -88.99 -20.00
C ARG A 105 -82.23 -89.30 -21.44
N LYS A 106 -82.46 -90.44 -22.11
CA LYS A 106 -83.19 -91.73 -21.95
C LYS A 106 -82.56 -92.75 -22.95
N PRO A 107 -82.56 -94.08 -22.71
CA PRO A 107 -82.24 -95.08 -23.73
C PRO A 107 -83.48 -95.86 -24.22
N ARG A 108 -83.45 -96.35 -25.46
CA ARG A 108 -84.29 -97.45 -25.94
C ARG A 108 -83.43 -98.39 -26.80
N TYR A 109 -83.50 -99.66 -26.42
CA TYR A 109 -82.93 -100.87 -27.02
C TYR A 109 -81.49 -101.23 -26.63
N ALA A 110 -81.42 -102.43 -26.04
CA ALA A 110 -80.25 -103.11 -25.53
C ALA A 110 -79.90 -104.25 -26.51
N THR A 111 -78.62 -104.27 -26.90
CA THR A 111 -77.80 -105.40 -27.38
C THR A 111 -78.41 -106.44 -28.33
N ASP A 112 -77.76 -106.61 -29.49
CA ASP A 112 -78.01 -107.61 -30.57
C ASP A 112 -78.23 -109.06 -30.10
N GLU A 113 -77.79 -109.39 -28.90
CA GLU A 113 -77.94 -110.72 -28.31
C GLU A 113 -79.38 -111.02 -27.86
N GLN A 114 -80.19 -109.99 -27.59
CA GLN A 114 -81.64 -110.12 -27.32
C GLN A 114 -82.44 -110.25 -28.63
N LEU A 115 -81.95 -109.66 -29.73
CA LEU A 115 -82.55 -109.80 -31.06
C LEU A 115 -82.42 -111.23 -31.60
N PHE A 116 -81.29 -111.90 -31.31
CA PHE A 116 -81.03 -113.27 -31.75
C PHE A 116 -81.85 -114.30 -30.96
N LYS A 117 -82.14 -114.05 -29.67
CA LYS A 117 -82.96 -114.95 -28.84
C LYS A 117 -84.44 -114.92 -29.22
N ASP A 118 -85.00 -113.76 -29.54
CA ASP A 118 -86.40 -113.65 -30.00
C ASP A 118 -86.60 -114.23 -31.41
N ALA A 119 -85.63 -114.07 -32.32
CA ALA A 119 -85.67 -114.68 -33.64
C ALA A 119 -85.52 -116.23 -33.61
N TYR A 120 -84.74 -116.75 -32.66
CA TYR A 120 -84.55 -118.19 -32.48
C TYR A 120 -85.74 -118.88 -31.79
N GLU A 121 -86.41 -118.19 -30.86
CA GLU A 121 -87.69 -118.63 -30.25
C GLU A 121 -88.84 -118.66 -31.27
N GLN A 122 -88.85 -117.74 -32.23
CA GLN A 122 -89.84 -117.69 -33.31
C GLN A 122 -89.62 -118.78 -34.37
N TYR A 123 -88.39 -119.23 -34.58
CA TYR A 123 -88.04 -120.36 -35.44
C TYR A 123 -88.45 -121.73 -34.86
N LYS A 124 -88.54 -121.86 -33.52
CA LYS A 124 -89.02 -123.09 -32.86
C LYS A 124 -90.54 -123.27 -32.86
N LYS A 125 -91.33 -122.23 -33.16
CA LYS A 125 -92.80 -122.22 -33.03
C LYS A 125 -93.57 -122.49 -34.33
N THR A 126 -92.89 -122.81 -35.44
CA THR A 126 -93.52 -123.20 -36.71
C THR A 126 -93.26 -124.68 -37.04
N PRO A 127 -94.24 -125.59 -36.87
CA PRO A 127 -94.11 -126.95 -37.36
C PRO A 127 -94.26 -126.95 -38.89
N PHE A 128 -93.16 -127.31 -39.55
CA PHE A 128 -93.05 -127.61 -40.96
C PHE A 128 -93.99 -128.77 -41.34
N SER A 129 -94.96 -128.52 -42.23
CA SER A 129 -95.69 -129.53 -42.99
C SER A 129 -95.10 -129.52 -44.41
N GLY A 130 -94.35 -130.55 -44.82
CA GLY A 130 -94.90 -131.71 -45.54
C GLY A 130 -95.17 -131.36 -47.01
N THR A 131 -94.21 -131.49 -47.91
CA THR A 131 -94.01 -132.72 -48.70
C THR A 131 -92.70 -132.66 -49.51
N PRO A 132 -91.91 -133.75 -49.62
CA PRO A 132 -90.67 -133.76 -50.39
C PRO A 132 -90.87 -134.38 -51.79
N ASN A 133 -90.23 -133.83 -52.82
CA ASN A 133 -90.01 -134.55 -54.08
C ASN A 133 -88.52 -134.74 -54.34
N ALA A 134 -88.23 -135.91 -54.88
CA ALA A 134 -86.95 -136.57 -54.98
C ALA A 134 -86.09 -136.07 -56.14
N GLY A 135 -84.79 -136.34 -56.03
CA GLY A 135 -83.95 -136.57 -57.20
C GLY A 135 -82.55 -135.98 -57.10
N PHE A 136 -81.61 -136.71 -56.50
CA PHE A 136 -80.34 -137.05 -57.19
C PHE A 136 -79.52 -138.04 -56.34
N ARG A 137 -79.53 -139.32 -56.70
CA ARG A 137 -78.50 -140.30 -56.30
C ARG A 137 -77.35 -140.19 -57.31
N GLY A 138 -76.10 -140.21 -56.83
CA GLY A 138 -74.91 -140.38 -57.68
C GLY A 138 -74.73 -141.81 -58.17
N PRO A 139 -73.52 -142.16 -58.68
CA PRO A 139 -72.91 -143.40 -58.18
C PRO A 139 -71.37 -143.38 -58.03
N THR A 140 -70.91 -144.02 -56.93
CA THR A 140 -69.69 -144.87 -56.75
C THR A 140 -68.31 -144.25 -57.07
N SER A 141 -67.29 -144.25 -56.19
CA SER A 141 -66.74 -145.37 -55.42
C SER A 141 -65.60 -144.88 -54.49
N GLU A 142 -65.49 -145.53 -53.33
CA GLU A 142 -64.29 -145.83 -52.55
C GLU A 142 -63.19 -144.75 -52.34
N GLY A 143 -63.41 -143.94 -51.30
CA GLY A 143 -62.38 -143.26 -50.52
C GLY A 143 -62.99 -142.93 -49.15
N THR A 144 -62.56 -143.64 -48.11
CA THR A 144 -63.17 -143.63 -46.77
C THR A 144 -63.38 -142.20 -46.24
N PHE A 145 -64.49 -141.95 -45.53
CA PHE A 145 -64.74 -140.67 -44.83
C PHE A 145 -63.55 -140.22 -43.98
N ALA A 146 -62.75 -141.16 -43.46
CA ALA A 146 -61.51 -140.89 -42.74
C ALA A 146 -60.44 -140.17 -43.58
N ASP A 147 -60.30 -140.47 -44.87
CA ASP A 147 -59.31 -139.83 -45.75
C ASP A 147 -59.79 -138.45 -46.19
N TRP A 148 -61.10 -138.32 -46.47
CA TRP A 148 -61.73 -137.03 -46.68
C TRP A 148 -61.61 -136.13 -45.44
N PHE A 149 -61.84 -136.67 -44.25
CA PHE A 149 -61.75 -135.95 -42.98
C PHE A 149 -60.31 -135.55 -42.65
N LYS A 150 -59.32 -136.43 -42.84
CA LYS A 150 -57.90 -136.10 -42.68
C LYS A 150 -57.45 -135.01 -43.65
N LYS A 151 -57.82 -135.11 -44.93
CA LYS A 151 -57.53 -134.08 -45.93
C LYS A 151 -58.19 -132.74 -45.56
N LYS A 152 -59.42 -132.77 -45.05
CA LYS A 152 -60.10 -131.55 -44.58
C LYS A 152 -59.47 -130.96 -43.33
N GLN A 153 -59.00 -131.78 -42.38
CA GLN A 153 -58.24 -131.29 -41.23
C GLN A 153 -56.89 -130.68 -41.64
N GLU A 154 -56.23 -131.24 -42.66
CA GLU A 154 -54.98 -130.69 -43.18
C GLU A 154 -55.19 -129.38 -43.96
N GLU A 155 -56.27 -129.26 -44.74
CA GLU A 155 -56.67 -127.99 -45.38
C GLU A 155 -57.00 -126.90 -44.36
N LEU A 156 -57.71 -127.24 -43.27
CA LEU A 156 -57.98 -126.31 -42.16
C LEU A 156 -56.69 -125.88 -41.47
N ARG A 157 -55.76 -126.81 -41.19
CA ARG A 157 -54.44 -126.48 -40.64
C ARG A 157 -53.62 -125.56 -41.54
N ARG A 158 -53.58 -125.82 -42.85
CA ARG A 158 -52.90 -124.95 -43.83
C ARG A 158 -53.56 -123.58 -43.93
N ALA A 159 -54.89 -123.52 -43.87
CA ALA A 159 -55.61 -122.24 -43.84
C ALA A 159 -55.29 -121.45 -42.56
N GLU A 160 -55.23 -122.11 -41.40
CA GLU A 160 -54.79 -121.51 -40.12
C GLU A 160 -53.32 -121.06 -40.15
N GLU A 161 -52.43 -121.80 -40.81
CA GLU A 161 -51.03 -121.40 -41.00
C GLU A 161 -50.92 -120.17 -41.90
N VAL A 162 -51.69 -120.10 -42.98
CA VAL A 162 -51.74 -118.91 -43.85
C VAL A 162 -52.33 -117.71 -43.13
N THR A 163 -53.36 -117.88 -42.29
CA THR A 163 -53.90 -116.76 -41.49
C THR A 163 -52.92 -116.32 -40.41
N LYS A 164 -52.23 -117.25 -39.74
CA LYS A 164 -51.13 -116.93 -38.81
C LYS A 164 -49.97 -116.22 -39.51
N ALA A 165 -49.57 -116.67 -40.70
CA ALA A 165 -48.52 -116.02 -41.48
C ALA A 165 -48.91 -114.61 -41.93
N LYS A 166 -50.17 -114.40 -42.37
CA LYS A 166 -50.71 -113.08 -42.69
C LYS A 166 -50.76 -112.17 -41.44
N ALA A 167 -51.15 -112.71 -40.29
CA ALA A 167 -51.16 -111.97 -39.03
C ALA A 167 -49.74 -111.59 -38.57
N GLU A 168 -48.76 -112.49 -38.71
CA GLU A 168 -47.35 -112.19 -38.41
C GLU A 168 -46.76 -111.17 -39.38
N TYR A 169 -47.09 -111.26 -40.68
CA TYR A 169 -46.70 -110.23 -41.66
C TYR A 169 -47.29 -108.86 -41.32
N ALA A 170 -48.57 -108.80 -40.93
CA ALA A 170 -49.22 -107.56 -40.50
C ALA A 170 -48.55 -106.96 -39.25
N LYS A 171 -48.22 -107.79 -38.25
CA LYS A 171 -47.46 -107.34 -37.06
C LYS A 171 -46.06 -106.85 -37.41
N ASN A 172 -45.37 -107.50 -38.35
CA ASN A 172 -44.04 -107.07 -38.79
C ASN A 172 -44.10 -105.76 -39.58
N LEU A 173 -45.14 -105.57 -40.41
CA LEU A 173 -45.39 -104.30 -41.09
C LEU A 173 -45.68 -103.18 -40.09
N GLU A 174 -46.52 -103.43 -39.08
CA GLU A 174 -46.82 -102.46 -38.02
C GLU A 174 -45.56 -102.11 -37.21
N ARG A 175 -44.71 -103.10 -36.89
CA ARG A 175 -43.40 -102.86 -36.26
C ARG A 175 -42.48 -102.04 -37.15
N GLU A 176 -42.43 -102.28 -38.46
CA GLU A 176 -41.64 -101.46 -39.39
C GLU A 176 -42.16 -100.02 -39.50
N GLU A 177 -43.47 -99.83 -39.54
CA GLU A 177 -44.09 -98.50 -39.53
C GLU A 177 -43.83 -97.77 -38.21
N GLN A 178 -43.89 -98.46 -37.07
CA GLN A 178 -43.51 -97.91 -35.77
C GLN A 178 -42.03 -97.50 -35.76
N ARG A 179 -41.12 -98.34 -36.27
CA ARG A 179 -39.69 -97.99 -36.38
C ARG A 179 -39.46 -96.77 -37.27
N ARG A 180 -40.11 -96.70 -38.44
CA ARG A 180 -40.04 -95.50 -39.32
C ARG A 180 -40.63 -94.26 -38.65
N ALA A 181 -41.71 -94.40 -37.89
CA ALA A 181 -42.32 -93.30 -37.16
C ALA A 181 -41.42 -92.83 -35.99
N GLU A 182 -40.75 -93.75 -35.31
CA GLU A 182 -39.75 -93.45 -34.27
C GLU A 182 -38.52 -92.76 -34.86
N GLU A 183 -37.96 -93.26 -35.96
CA GLU A 183 -36.85 -92.64 -36.69
C GLU A 183 -37.22 -91.23 -37.17
N TRP A 184 -38.45 -91.03 -37.65
CA TRP A 184 -38.93 -89.72 -38.05
C TRP A 184 -39.09 -88.76 -36.86
N ARG A 185 -39.59 -89.25 -35.71
CA ARG A 185 -39.68 -88.47 -34.46
C ARG A 185 -38.30 -88.13 -33.91
N ASP A 186 -37.34 -89.05 -33.98
CA ASP A 186 -35.95 -88.80 -33.59
C ASP A 186 -35.28 -87.77 -34.49
N MET A 187 -35.52 -87.83 -35.80
CA MET A 187 -35.02 -86.82 -36.74
C MET A 187 -35.62 -85.44 -36.46
N GLN A 188 -36.92 -85.36 -36.13
CA GLN A 188 -37.55 -84.09 -35.71
C GLN A 188 -36.96 -83.57 -34.39
N ARG A 189 -36.78 -84.45 -33.38
CA ARG A 189 -36.14 -84.10 -32.10
C ARG A 189 -34.73 -83.53 -32.32
N ARG A 190 -33.89 -84.20 -33.12
CA ARG A 190 -32.53 -83.71 -33.42
C ARG A 190 -32.55 -82.35 -34.11
N ARG A 191 -33.47 -82.11 -35.05
CA ARG A 191 -33.64 -80.80 -35.70
C ARG A 191 -34.17 -79.72 -34.76
N GLU A 192 -34.93 -80.08 -33.73
CA GLU A 192 -35.36 -79.15 -32.68
C GLU A 192 -34.21 -78.84 -31.73
N GLU A 193 -33.46 -79.85 -31.30
CA GLU A 193 -32.26 -79.71 -30.48
C GLU A 193 -31.20 -78.85 -31.18
N GLU A 194 -30.91 -79.09 -32.46
CA GLU A 194 -30.00 -78.26 -33.27
C GLU A 194 -30.45 -76.80 -33.32
N ARG A 195 -31.75 -76.54 -33.57
CA ARG A 195 -32.31 -75.18 -33.57
C ARG A 195 -32.25 -74.53 -32.18
N GLU A 196 -32.49 -75.30 -31.13
CA GLU A 196 -32.38 -74.82 -29.75
C GLU A 196 -30.92 -74.50 -29.38
N GLU A 197 -29.97 -75.31 -29.83
CA GLU A 197 -28.54 -75.07 -29.66
C GLU A 197 -28.06 -73.85 -30.45
N GLU A 198 -28.51 -73.67 -31.68
CA GLU A 198 -28.26 -72.46 -32.47
C GLU A 198 -28.82 -71.22 -31.76
N MET A 199 -30.05 -71.29 -31.24
CA MET A 199 -30.65 -70.20 -30.48
C MET A 199 -29.92 -69.94 -29.16
N ARG A 200 -29.42 -70.99 -28.49
CA ARG A 200 -28.61 -70.88 -27.26
C ARG A 200 -27.28 -70.20 -27.57
N GLN A 201 -26.57 -70.64 -28.62
CA GLN A 201 -25.31 -70.05 -29.07
C GLN A 201 -25.50 -68.60 -29.51
N ALA A 202 -26.56 -68.30 -30.28
CA ALA A 202 -26.88 -66.94 -30.69
C ALA A 202 -27.22 -66.03 -29.48
N LYS A 203 -27.91 -66.57 -28.47
CA LYS A 203 -28.18 -65.84 -27.22
C LYS A 203 -26.88 -65.58 -26.44
N GLU A 204 -26.01 -66.58 -26.30
CA GLU A 204 -24.71 -66.42 -25.66
C GLU A 204 -23.82 -65.42 -26.40
N GLN A 205 -23.78 -65.45 -27.73
CA GLN A 205 -23.06 -64.48 -28.55
C GLN A 205 -23.58 -63.06 -28.30
N ARG A 206 -24.90 -62.86 -28.34
CA ARG A 206 -25.52 -61.56 -28.04
C ARG A 206 -25.23 -61.09 -26.61
N GLU A 207 -25.21 -62.00 -25.64
CA GLU A 207 -24.86 -61.65 -24.26
C GLU A 207 -23.38 -61.25 -24.14
N ARG A 208 -22.46 -61.97 -24.80
CA ARG A 208 -21.03 -61.61 -24.86
C ARG A 208 -20.79 -60.27 -25.53
N GLU A 209 -21.44 -60.01 -26.66
CA GLU A 209 -21.36 -58.71 -27.36
C GLU A 209 -21.88 -57.57 -26.49
N ARG A 210 -23.04 -57.77 -25.84
CA ARG A 210 -23.59 -56.78 -24.89
C ARG A 210 -22.68 -56.54 -23.71
N GLU A 211 -22.03 -57.58 -23.19
CA GLU A 211 -21.07 -57.44 -22.10
C GLU A 211 -19.80 -56.72 -22.55
N SER A 212 -19.30 -56.98 -23.77
CA SER A 212 -18.17 -56.26 -24.37
C SER A 212 -18.48 -54.78 -24.49
N LEU A 213 -19.63 -54.43 -25.09
CA LEU A 213 -20.08 -53.05 -25.22
C LEU A 213 -20.26 -52.37 -23.86
N ARG A 214 -20.73 -53.11 -22.83
CA ARG A 214 -20.82 -52.59 -21.48
C ARG A 214 -19.44 -52.29 -20.89
N ARG A 215 -18.47 -53.20 -21.05
CA ARG A 215 -17.09 -53.01 -20.59
C ARG A 215 -16.40 -51.86 -21.31
N GLU A 216 -16.58 -51.75 -22.61
CA GLU A 216 -16.08 -50.63 -23.43
C GLU A 216 -16.73 -49.31 -22.99
N GLY A 217 -18.04 -49.29 -22.74
CA GLY A 217 -18.74 -48.11 -22.22
C GLY A 217 -18.28 -47.71 -20.82
N GLU A 218 -18.06 -48.68 -19.92
CA GLU A 218 -17.50 -48.43 -18.58
C GLU A 218 -16.04 -47.94 -18.65
N ALA A 219 -15.23 -48.49 -19.55
CA ALA A 219 -13.84 -48.06 -19.78
C ALA A 219 -13.81 -46.62 -20.33
N ALA A 220 -14.61 -46.33 -21.35
CA ALA A 220 -14.73 -44.99 -21.91
C ALA A 220 -15.24 -43.97 -20.87
N ALA A 221 -16.20 -44.34 -20.03
CA ALA A 221 -16.68 -43.48 -18.95
C ALA A 221 -15.61 -43.23 -17.88
N LYS A 222 -14.78 -44.23 -17.55
CA LYS A 222 -13.62 -44.05 -16.65
C LYS A 222 -12.57 -43.15 -17.27
N GLU A 223 -12.27 -43.32 -18.56
CA GLU A 223 -11.33 -42.48 -19.29
C GLU A 223 -11.80 -41.03 -19.38
N GLN A 224 -13.09 -40.80 -19.69
CA GLN A 224 -13.67 -39.46 -19.66
C GLN A 224 -13.57 -38.80 -18.28
N LYS A 225 -13.86 -39.54 -17.21
CA LYS A 225 -13.70 -39.03 -15.84
C LYS A 225 -12.24 -38.74 -15.50
N ALA A 226 -11.31 -39.59 -15.94
CA ALA A 226 -9.88 -39.36 -15.74
C ALA A 226 -9.38 -38.15 -16.54
N ALA A 227 -9.84 -37.99 -17.78
CA ALA A 227 -9.55 -36.82 -18.62
C ALA A 227 -10.15 -35.54 -18.01
N GLU A 228 -11.37 -35.59 -17.47
CA GLU A 228 -11.99 -34.46 -16.79
C GLU A 228 -11.25 -34.10 -15.50
N GLN A 229 -10.85 -35.08 -14.69
CA GLN A 229 -10.02 -34.85 -13.51
C GLN A 229 -8.68 -34.24 -13.88
N LYS A 230 -8.03 -34.76 -14.93
CA LYS A 230 -6.77 -34.21 -15.44
C LYS A 230 -6.96 -32.76 -15.91
N ALA A 231 -7.99 -32.48 -16.69
CA ALA A 231 -8.30 -31.12 -17.15
C ALA A 231 -8.59 -30.16 -15.99
N ARG A 232 -9.30 -30.61 -14.95
CA ARG A 232 -9.53 -29.82 -13.72
C ARG A 232 -8.23 -29.52 -12.98
N MET A 233 -7.33 -30.50 -12.87
CA MET A 233 -6.03 -30.33 -12.23
C MET A 233 -5.12 -29.40 -13.05
N GLU A 234 -5.15 -29.50 -14.38
CA GLU A 234 -4.43 -28.60 -15.28
C GLU A 234 -4.96 -27.17 -15.19
N ALA A 235 -6.28 -26.97 -15.22
CA ALA A 235 -6.90 -25.65 -15.04
C ALA A 235 -6.54 -25.05 -13.67
N TYR A 236 -6.54 -25.85 -12.61
CA TYR A 236 -6.09 -25.40 -11.29
C TYR A 236 -4.60 -25.01 -11.30
N ALA A 237 -3.75 -25.80 -11.95
CA ALA A 237 -2.32 -25.51 -12.10
C ALA A 237 -2.06 -24.23 -12.91
N GLU A 238 -2.87 -23.96 -13.94
CA GLU A 238 -2.80 -22.70 -14.71
C GLU A 238 -3.15 -21.49 -13.85
N VAL A 239 -4.26 -21.55 -13.08
CA VAL A 239 -4.61 -20.48 -12.14
C VAL A 239 -3.49 -20.24 -11.12
N GLN A 240 -2.87 -21.31 -10.62
CA GLN A 240 -1.73 -21.18 -9.70
C GLN A 240 -0.51 -20.52 -10.37
N ARG A 241 -0.20 -20.87 -11.63
CA ARG A 241 0.88 -20.22 -12.38
C ARG A 241 0.60 -18.75 -12.65
N GLU A 242 -0.64 -18.39 -12.96
CA GLU A 242 -1.06 -17.01 -13.16
C GLU A 242 -0.94 -16.19 -11.87
N GLN A 243 -1.42 -16.73 -10.75
CA GLN A 243 -1.25 -16.12 -9.42
C GLN A 243 0.24 -15.93 -9.07
N GLN A 244 1.10 -16.92 -9.37
CA GLN A 244 2.54 -16.78 -9.18
C GLN A 244 3.14 -15.68 -10.08
N ALA A 245 2.73 -15.62 -11.34
CA ALA A 245 3.18 -14.59 -12.27
C ALA A 245 2.73 -13.18 -11.83
N ASP A 246 1.54 -13.03 -11.26
CA ASP A 246 1.06 -11.77 -10.68
C ASP A 246 1.90 -11.33 -9.48
N VAL A 247 2.22 -12.24 -8.57
CA VAL A 247 3.12 -11.95 -7.45
C VAL A 247 4.49 -11.52 -7.96
N GLU A 248 5.06 -12.21 -8.94
CA GLU A 248 6.33 -11.84 -9.54
C GLU A 248 6.30 -10.49 -10.28
N ARG A 249 5.19 -10.15 -10.94
CA ARG A 249 4.98 -8.81 -11.52
C ARG A 249 5.01 -7.75 -10.43
N HIS A 250 4.23 -7.94 -9.37
CA HIS A 250 4.15 -6.98 -8.27
C HIS A 250 5.49 -6.81 -7.54
N LEU A 251 6.27 -7.88 -7.39
CA LEU A 251 7.63 -7.82 -6.83
C LEU A 251 8.61 -7.06 -7.75
N ARG A 252 8.50 -7.22 -9.07
CA ARG A 252 9.30 -6.44 -10.03
C ARG A 252 8.97 -4.95 -9.98
N ASP A 253 7.69 -4.60 -9.89
CA ASP A 253 7.25 -3.21 -9.77
C ASP A 253 7.75 -2.58 -8.47
N LEU A 254 7.64 -3.29 -7.34
CA LEU A 254 8.22 -2.85 -6.05
C LEU A 254 9.74 -2.67 -6.13
N ALA A 255 10.44 -3.56 -6.85
CA ALA A 255 11.88 -3.43 -7.06
C ALA A 255 12.22 -2.21 -7.93
N SER A 256 11.41 -1.89 -8.95
CA SER A 256 11.56 -0.68 -9.76
C SER A 256 11.36 0.58 -8.92
N GLN A 257 10.25 0.65 -8.16
CA GLN A 257 9.96 1.76 -7.25
C GLN A 257 11.07 1.96 -6.23
N LYS A 258 11.63 0.89 -5.66
CA LYS A 258 12.76 0.97 -4.73
C LYS A 258 14.02 1.55 -5.38
N ARG A 259 14.29 1.23 -6.65
CA ARG A 259 15.42 1.79 -7.41
C ARG A 259 15.19 3.26 -7.73
N GLU A 260 13.99 3.64 -8.14
CA GLU A 260 13.62 5.04 -8.37
C GLU A 260 13.78 5.88 -7.11
N LEU A 261 13.23 5.42 -5.97
CA LEU A 261 13.41 6.06 -4.68
C LEU A 261 14.89 6.16 -4.26
N ALA A 262 15.71 5.15 -4.56
CA ALA A 262 17.15 5.22 -4.29
C ALA A 262 17.84 6.28 -5.16
N ASN A 263 17.47 6.39 -6.44
CA ASN A 263 17.99 7.40 -7.35
C ASN A 263 17.54 8.81 -6.93
N GLU A 264 16.29 9.00 -6.52
CA GLU A 264 15.80 10.27 -5.97
C GLU A 264 16.53 10.66 -4.69
N ARG A 265 16.75 9.72 -3.77
CA ARG A 265 17.52 9.99 -2.54
C ARG A 265 18.95 10.39 -2.86
N ARG A 266 19.57 9.76 -3.86
CA ARG A 266 20.91 10.13 -4.33
C ARG A 266 20.91 11.53 -4.93
N ARG A 267 19.96 11.84 -5.81
CA ARG A 267 19.80 13.17 -6.42
C ARG A 267 19.60 14.25 -5.35
N LEU A 268 18.70 14.03 -4.40
CA LEU A 268 18.48 14.97 -3.28
C LEU A 268 19.73 15.13 -2.40
N ALA A 269 20.54 14.07 -2.24
CA ALA A 269 21.81 14.17 -1.52
C ALA A 269 22.85 14.99 -2.28
N GLU A 270 22.93 14.83 -3.61
CA GLU A 270 23.77 15.64 -4.50
C GLU A 270 23.34 17.11 -4.48
N GLU A 271 22.03 17.41 -4.63
CA GLU A 271 21.48 18.77 -4.52
C GLU A 271 21.76 19.40 -3.14
N ARG A 272 21.67 18.62 -2.05
CA ARG A 272 22.02 19.09 -0.70
C ARG A 272 23.51 19.38 -0.54
N ALA A 273 24.37 18.56 -1.14
CA ALA A 273 25.82 18.77 -1.12
C ALA A 273 26.20 20.03 -1.90
N GLU A 274 25.60 20.26 -3.06
CA GLU A 274 25.77 21.48 -3.85
C GLU A 274 25.29 22.71 -3.07
N ALA A 275 24.11 22.66 -2.46
CA ALA A 275 23.61 23.75 -1.63
C ALA A 275 24.52 24.05 -0.43
N ALA A 276 25.11 23.02 0.18
CA ALA A 276 26.09 23.16 1.26
C ALA A 276 27.39 23.82 0.76
N ASN A 277 27.87 23.46 -0.42
CA ASN A 277 29.04 24.08 -1.04
C ASN A 277 28.80 25.56 -1.32
N VAL A 278 27.67 25.91 -1.94
CA VAL A 278 27.27 27.31 -2.19
C VAL A 278 27.15 28.09 -0.88
N ALA A 279 26.60 27.48 0.18
CA ALA A 279 26.52 28.12 1.49
C ALA A 279 27.92 28.35 2.10
N ALA A 280 28.86 27.41 1.93
CA ALA A 280 30.24 27.55 2.38
C ALA A 280 30.99 28.64 1.62
N GLU A 281 30.86 28.72 0.29
CA GLU A 281 31.43 29.78 -0.54
C GLU A 281 30.91 31.16 -0.12
N ASN A 282 29.60 31.28 0.10
CA ASN A 282 28.97 32.51 0.60
C ASN A 282 29.46 32.91 2.00
N ARG A 283 29.76 31.94 2.88
CA ARG A 283 30.37 32.21 4.18
C ARG A 283 31.79 32.76 4.00
N ILE A 284 32.61 32.11 3.17
CA ILE A 284 33.98 32.57 2.89
C ILE A 284 33.97 34.00 2.33
N THR A 285 33.09 34.31 1.37
CA THR A 285 32.99 35.67 0.82
C THR A 285 32.56 36.70 1.86
N ARG A 286 31.59 36.36 2.73
CA ARG A 286 31.20 37.25 3.85
C ARG A 286 32.34 37.44 4.83
N ASP A 287 33.05 36.39 5.20
CA ASP A 287 34.18 36.45 6.13
C ASP A 287 35.34 37.26 5.54
N MET A 288 35.63 37.11 4.24
CA MET A 288 36.63 37.95 3.56
C MET A 288 36.19 39.41 3.54
N ALA A 289 34.94 39.70 3.21
CA ALA A 289 34.41 41.07 3.25
C ALA A 289 34.45 41.67 4.68
N HIS A 290 34.18 40.86 5.70
CA HIS A 290 34.29 41.27 7.10
C HIS A 290 35.74 41.62 7.47
N ARG A 291 36.69 40.74 7.14
CA ARG A 291 38.12 40.97 7.37
C ARG A 291 38.64 42.21 6.64
N GLN A 292 38.19 42.44 5.41
CA GLN A 292 38.52 43.66 4.67
C GLN A 292 38.01 44.92 5.38
N ARG A 293 36.76 44.91 5.84
CA ARG A 293 36.21 46.03 6.63
C ARG A 293 36.96 46.23 7.94
N GLU A 294 37.34 45.16 8.64
CA GLU A 294 38.16 45.24 9.85
C GLU A 294 39.53 45.85 9.57
N GLN A 295 40.16 45.48 8.44
CA GLN A 295 41.43 46.07 8.00
C GLN A 295 41.28 47.56 7.67
N GLU A 296 40.24 47.93 6.92
CA GLU A 296 39.93 49.33 6.58
C GLU A 296 39.65 50.16 7.84
N LEU A 297 38.88 49.62 8.80
CA LEU A 297 38.63 50.27 10.08
C LEU A 297 39.92 50.41 10.90
N ALA A 298 40.76 49.39 10.95
CA ALA A 298 42.05 49.45 11.65
C ALA A 298 43.00 50.48 11.02
N GLU A 299 43.01 50.60 9.68
CA GLU A 299 43.72 51.67 8.99
C GLU A 299 43.14 53.05 9.28
N ALA A 300 41.82 53.18 9.30
CA ALA A 300 41.16 54.44 9.63
C ALA A 300 41.48 54.89 11.07
N VAL A 301 41.48 53.95 12.02
CA VAL A 301 41.89 54.21 13.42
C VAL A 301 43.36 54.63 13.47
N ARG A 302 44.27 53.92 12.81
CA ARG A 302 45.69 54.31 12.76
C ARG A 302 45.88 55.72 12.20
N ARG A 303 45.21 56.06 11.09
CA ARG A 303 45.24 57.42 10.51
C ARG A 303 44.65 58.47 11.46
N ALA A 304 43.62 58.12 12.24
CA ALA A 304 43.05 59.02 13.23
C ALA A 304 44.02 59.25 14.39
N ASP A 305 44.67 58.19 14.90
CA ASP A 305 45.67 58.29 15.96
C ASP A 305 46.89 59.11 15.51
N GLU A 306 47.36 58.92 14.26
CA GLU A 306 48.40 59.75 13.66
C GLU A 306 48.00 61.23 13.62
N LYS A 307 46.77 61.55 13.18
CA LYS A 307 46.27 62.94 13.20
C LYS A 307 46.17 63.52 14.60
N VAL A 308 45.75 62.73 15.58
CA VAL A 308 45.72 63.16 16.99
C VAL A 308 47.12 63.45 17.49
N ARG A 309 48.09 62.59 17.16
CA ARG A 309 49.49 62.78 17.51
C ARG A 309 50.07 64.03 16.83
N GLU A 310 49.83 64.23 15.54
CA GLU A 310 50.24 65.45 14.83
C GLU A 310 49.61 66.70 15.44
N ALA A 311 48.33 66.65 15.81
CA ALA A 311 47.66 67.76 16.49
C ALA A 311 48.27 68.04 17.88
N GLN A 312 48.62 67.00 18.64
CA GLN A 312 49.32 67.13 19.92
C GLN A 312 50.73 67.71 19.73
N GLU A 313 51.47 67.28 18.71
CA GLU A 313 52.80 67.81 18.38
C GLU A 313 52.69 69.29 17.95
N GLN A 314 51.70 69.64 17.12
CA GLN A 314 51.43 71.05 16.77
C GLN A 314 51.03 71.89 17.98
N GLN A 315 50.22 71.34 18.89
CA GLN A 315 49.87 72.02 20.13
C GLN A 315 51.10 72.22 21.01
N ALA A 316 51.93 71.19 21.20
CA ALA A 316 53.17 71.29 21.96
C ALA A 316 54.14 72.32 21.37
N LEU A 317 54.24 72.38 20.04
CA LEU A 317 55.04 73.41 19.34
C LEU A 317 54.47 74.82 19.58
N ARG A 318 53.14 74.99 19.55
CA ARG A 318 52.50 76.29 19.87
C ARG A 318 52.76 76.70 21.30
N GLU A 319 52.60 75.77 22.26
CA GLU A 319 52.88 76.02 23.68
C GLU A 319 54.36 76.32 23.91
N ALA A 320 55.28 75.60 23.25
CA ALA A 320 56.71 75.88 23.33
C ALA A 320 57.06 77.27 22.77
N ALA A 321 56.48 77.65 21.62
CA ALA A 321 56.66 78.98 21.05
C ALA A 321 56.09 80.08 21.97
N GLU A 322 54.96 79.81 22.63
CA GLU A 322 54.36 80.73 23.59
C GLU A 322 55.22 80.86 24.85
N ARG A 323 55.79 79.77 25.37
CA ARG A 323 56.78 79.79 26.46
C ARG A 323 58.01 80.61 26.11
N VAL A 324 58.57 80.45 24.91
CA VAL A 324 59.70 81.28 24.44
C VAL A 324 59.31 82.76 24.41
N ARG A 325 58.13 83.10 23.89
CA ARG A 325 57.63 84.50 23.90
C ARG A 325 57.41 85.04 25.30
N VAL A 326 56.94 84.22 26.25
CA VAL A 326 56.81 84.58 27.67
C VAL A 326 58.19 84.81 28.28
N GLU A 327 59.15 83.91 28.05
CA GLU A 327 60.53 84.06 28.52
C GLU A 327 61.21 85.32 27.97
N GLU A 328 61.02 85.62 26.68
CA GLU A 328 61.52 86.86 26.07
C GLU A 328 60.90 88.09 26.72
N ARG A 329 59.58 88.12 26.94
CA ARG A 329 58.91 89.21 27.68
C ARG A 329 59.49 89.39 29.09
N VAL A 330 59.71 88.29 29.82
CA VAL A 330 60.31 88.32 31.15
C VAL A 330 61.76 88.82 31.10
N ARG A 331 62.55 88.40 30.10
CA ARG A 331 63.93 88.91 29.90
C ARG A 331 63.94 90.39 29.56
N GLU A 332 63.03 90.87 28.71
CA GLU A 332 62.90 92.28 28.39
C GLU A 332 62.45 93.11 29.59
N GLU A 333 61.48 92.63 30.38
CA GLU A 333 61.09 93.28 31.63
C GLU A 333 62.24 93.32 32.63
N LYS A 334 63.01 92.23 32.74
CA LYS A 334 64.20 92.19 33.59
C LYS A 334 65.24 93.20 33.13
N ARG A 335 65.51 93.29 31.82
CA ARG A 335 66.42 94.27 31.23
C ARG A 335 65.94 95.70 31.49
N LYS A 336 64.65 95.97 31.32
CA LYS A 336 64.04 97.28 31.65
C LYS A 336 64.20 97.62 33.13
N ARG A 337 63.96 96.67 34.03
CA ARG A 337 64.19 96.87 35.48
C ARG A 337 65.66 97.12 35.80
N GLU A 338 66.58 96.42 35.15
CA GLU A 338 68.02 96.64 35.30
C GLU A 338 68.43 98.03 34.75
N GLU A 339 67.88 98.45 33.61
CA GLU A 339 68.04 99.80 33.05
C GLU A 339 67.48 100.89 33.98
N GLU A 340 66.30 100.66 34.58
CA GLU A 340 65.69 101.56 35.58
C GLU A 340 66.53 101.65 36.86
N VAL A 341 67.02 100.51 37.37
CA VAL A 341 67.92 100.48 38.52
C VAL A 341 69.22 101.21 38.22
N HIS A 342 69.82 100.99 37.05
CA HIS A 342 71.02 101.68 36.62
C HIS A 342 70.79 103.20 36.45
N ALA A 343 69.64 103.61 35.92
CA ALA A 343 69.27 105.02 35.82
C ALA A 343 69.13 105.67 37.20
N LEU A 344 68.49 105.00 38.15
CA LEU A 344 68.39 105.45 39.55
C LEU A 344 69.76 105.53 40.23
N GLU A 345 70.67 104.59 39.98
CA GLU A 345 72.04 104.63 40.50
C GLU A 345 72.84 105.79 39.91
N MET A 346 72.71 106.04 38.61
CA MET A 346 73.34 107.18 37.94
C MET A 346 72.78 108.52 38.45
N GLU A 347 71.49 108.59 38.75
CA GLU A 347 70.87 109.75 39.39
C GLU A 347 71.42 109.96 40.81
N LYS A 348 71.45 108.91 41.64
CA LYS A 348 72.05 108.96 42.98
C LYS A 348 73.53 109.34 42.92
N ALA A 349 74.27 108.91 41.91
CA ALA A 349 75.66 109.29 41.70
C ALA A 349 75.79 110.78 41.35
N ARG A 350 74.92 111.31 40.48
CA ARG A 350 74.84 112.75 40.18
C ARG A 350 74.47 113.56 41.42
N GLU A 351 73.58 113.05 42.25
CA GLU A 351 73.17 113.71 43.49
C GLU A 351 74.30 113.72 44.52
N ARG A 352 75.04 112.62 44.68
CA ARG A 352 76.28 112.59 45.47
C ARG A 352 77.33 113.56 44.94
N GLN A 353 77.41 113.73 43.63
CA GLN A 353 78.34 114.69 43.01
C GLN A 353 77.91 116.14 43.29
N ARG A 354 76.61 116.45 43.20
CA ARG A 354 76.05 117.75 43.63
C ARG A 354 76.30 118.02 45.11
N GLN A 355 76.18 117.00 45.97
CA GLN A 355 76.49 117.12 47.39
C GLN A 355 77.98 117.43 47.61
N LYS A 356 78.89 116.74 46.92
CA LYS A 356 80.33 117.04 46.99
C LYS A 356 80.66 118.45 46.50
N GLU A 357 80.00 118.90 45.43
CA GLU A 357 80.15 120.28 44.92
C GLU A 357 79.61 121.31 45.92
N ALA A 358 78.46 121.03 46.57
CA ALA A 358 77.92 121.89 47.62
C ALA A 358 78.83 121.94 48.86
N GLU A 359 79.38 120.81 49.30
CA GLU A 359 80.37 120.73 50.38
C GLU A 359 81.66 121.48 50.02
N ALA A 360 82.12 121.41 48.76
CA ALA A 360 83.28 122.16 48.30
C ALA A 360 83.05 123.69 48.33
N VAL A 361 81.85 124.14 47.92
CA VAL A 361 81.45 125.56 48.00
C VAL A 361 81.36 126.04 49.46
N GLU A 362 80.88 125.19 50.37
CA GLU A 362 80.84 125.50 51.80
C GLU A 362 82.26 125.59 52.41
N GLN A 363 83.16 124.69 52.01
CA GLN A 363 84.57 124.75 52.40
C GLN A 363 85.29 126.00 51.89
N GLU A 364 84.92 126.52 50.72
CA GLU A 364 85.45 127.79 50.21
C GLU A 364 84.92 129.02 51.00
N ARG A 365 83.64 129.00 51.40
CA ARG A 365 83.05 130.04 52.27
C ARG A 365 83.69 130.09 53.66
N THR A 366 84.05 128.94 54.23
CA THR A 366 84.72 128.89 55.54
C THR A 366 86.19 129.36 55.47
N ARG A 367 86.90 129.09 54.36
CA ARG A 367 88.26 129.64 54.12
C ARG A 367 88.27 131.15 53.97
N THR A 368 87.35 131.71 53.19
CA THR A 368 87.28 133.17 52.94
C THR A 368 86.88 133.96 54.19
N THR A 369 86.05 133.37 55.07
CA THR A 369 85.70 133.98 56.37
C THR A 369 86.82 133.87 57.41
N ALA A 370 87.64 132.82 57.37
CA ALA A 370 88.82 132.67 58.22
C ALA A 370 89.94 133.68 57.86
N GLU A 371 90.17 133.92 56.57
CA GLU A 371 91.17 134.89 56.08
C GLU A 371 90.82 136.34 56.45
N LEU A 372 89.54 136.71 56.41
CA LEU A 372 89.07 138.03 56.89
C LEU A 372 89.23 138.20 58.42
N GLY A 373 89.18 137.10 59.18
CA GLY A 373 89.37 137.08 60.63
C GLY A 373 90.82 137.32 61.06
N GLU A 374 91.80 136.87 60.26
CA GLU A 374 93.21 137.10 60.55
C GLU A 374 93.69 138.52 60.22
N GLN A 375 93.19 139.12 59.14
CA GLN A 375 93.55 140.51 58.78
C GLN A 375 93.08 141.51 59.84
N ARG A 376 91.90 141.32 60.45
CA ARG A 376 91.41 142.18 61.54
C ARG A 376 92.27 142.11 62.81
N LYS A 377 92.86 140.95 63.13
CA LYS A 377 93.74 140.79 64.31
C LYS A 377 95.10 141.48 64.14
N ARG A 378 95.64 141.54 62.91
CA ARG A 378 96.92 142.21 62.62
C ARG A 378 96.82 143.73 62.73
N VAL A 379 95.71 144.32 62.28
CA VAL A 379 95.48 145.79 62.36
C VAL A 379 95.29 146.26 63.81
N ILE A 380 94.60 145.48 64.65
CA ILE A 380 94.38 145.82 66.07
C ILE A 380 95.68 145.73 66.89
N ALA A 381 96.56 144.77 66.59
CA ALA A 381 97.85 144.63 67.26
C ALA A 381 98.82 145.80 66.95
N GLN A 382 98.76 146.34 65.72
CA GLN A 382 99.59 147.46 65.28
C GLN A 382 99.20 148.77 65.99
N MET A 383 97.89 149.06 66.11
CA MET A 383 97.40 150.27 66.80
C MET A 383 97.74 150.30 68.30
N MET A 384 97.74 149.15 68.98
CA MET A 384 98.05 149.06 70.41
C MET A 384 99.56 149.22 70.71
N SER A 385 100.41 148.86 69.74
CA SER A 385 101.87 149.04 69.81
C SER A 385 102.28 150.51 69.68
N GLU A 386 101.60 151.25 68.80
CA GLU A 386 101.87 152.69 68.59
C GLU A 386 101.40 153.53 69.78
N ARG A 387 100.27 153.18 70.41
CA ARG A 387 99.76 153.87 71.60
C ARG A 387 100.70 153.76 72.81
N ARG A 388 101.35 152.59 73.01
CA ARG A 388 102.32 152.39 74.09
C ARG A 388 103.60 153.22 73.91
N LYS A 389 104.10 153.32 72.69
CA LYS A 389 105.31 154.13 72.39
C LYS A 389 105.07 155.61 72.66
N HIS A 390 103.89 156.12 72.32
CA HIS A 390 103.54 157.52 72.56
C HIS A 390 103.34 157.85 74.06
N GLU A 391 102.79 156.92 74.84
CA GLU A 391 102.67 157.08 76.30
C GLU A 391 104.03 157.06 77.03
N GLU A 392 104.99 156.27 76.56
CA GLU A 392 106.36 156.25 77.09
C GLU A 392 107.12 157.55 76.78
N GLU A 393 106.95 158.12 75.57
CA GLU A 393 107.56 159.40 75.18
C GLU A 393 107.01 160.59 75.99
N VAL A 394 105.69 160.63 76.23
CA VAL A 394 105.06 161.68 77.05
C VAL A 394 105.48 161.57 78.53
N SER A 395 105.67 160.35 79.01
CA SER A 395 106.14 160.09 80.38
C SER A 395 107.63 160.46 80.55
N ALA A 396 108.44 160.32 79.51
CA ALA A 396 109.85 160.75 79.52
C ALA A 396 109.97 162.28 79.58
N MET A 397 109.17 163.02 78.81
CA MET A 397 109.19 164.50 78.83
C MET A 397 108.82 165.10 80.19
N ARG A 398 107.85 164.50 80.91
CA ARG A 398 107.43 164.98 82.24
C ARG A 398 108.51 164.81 83.32
N ARG A 399 109.27 163.73 83.26
CA ARG A 399 110.41 163.49 84.19
C ARG A 399 111.54 164.50 83.98
N GLU A 400 111.75 164.93 82.74
CA GLU A 400 112.75 165.95 82.41
C GLU A 400 112.32 167.34 82.92
N THR A 401 111.00 167.64 82.90
CA THR A 401 110.47 168.90 83.42
C THR A 401 110.54 168.97 84.95
N ASP A 402 110.20 167.89 85.64
CA ASP A 402 110.29 167.80 87.10
C ASP A 402 111.75 167.90 87.61
N ARG A 403 112.71 167.40 86.83
CA ARG A 403 114.15 167.48 87.13
C ARG A 403 114.67 168.93 87.07
N ILE A 404 114.27 169.68 86.05
CA ILE A 404 114.66 171.08 85.88
C ILE A 404 114.05 171.96 86.98
N GLU A 405 112.79 171.71 87.38
CA GLU A 405 112.15 172.44 88.47
C GLU A 405 112.77 172.16 89.84
N ALA A 406 113.21 170.93 90.11
CA ALA A 406 113.90 170.56 91.34
C ALA A 406 115.29 171.21 91.46
N GLU A 407 116.05 171.26 90.36
CA GLU A 407 117.36 171.93 90.31
C GLU A 407 117.24 173.46 90.51
N MET A 408 116.21 174.10 89.94
CA MET A 408 115.94 175.53 90.17
C MET A 408 115.56 175.83 91.62
N LYS A 409 114.73 175.00 92.25
CA LYS A 409 114.34 175.17 93.66
C LYS A 409 115.52 174.99 94.62
N ALA A 410 116.37 173.99 94.39
CA ALA A 410 117.58 173.77 95.18
C ALA A 410 118.56 174.96 95.10
N LYS A 411 118.72 175.57 93.92
CA LYS A 411 119.57 176.76 93.72
C LYS A 411 118.99 178.02 94.39
N LEU A 412 117.66 178.18 94.42
CA LEU A 412 116.99 179.29 95.11
C LEU A 412 117.05 179.17 96.64
N GLU A 413 116.98 177.96 97.19
CA GLU A 413 117.16 177.72 98.62
C GLU A 413 118.62 177.93 99.07
N ALA A 414 119.60 177.52 98.25
CA ALA A 414 121.01 177.79 98.49
C ALA A 414 121.32 179.30 98.50
N LEU A 415 120.69 180.09 97.62
CA LEU A 415 120.81 181.56 97.61
C LEU A 415 120.19 182.22 98.85
N ARG A 416 119.08 181.69 99.37
CA ARG A 416 118.47 182.18 100.63
C ARG A 416 119.33 181.83 101.85
N ALA A 417 119.98 180.67 101.85
CA ALA A 417 120.90 180.26 102.92
C ALA A 417 122.18 181.12 102.95
N ALA A 418 122.77 181.42 101.79
CA ALA A 418 123.99 182.24 101.68
C ALA A 418 123.76 183.71 102.08
N LYS A 419 122.55 184.25 101.90
CA LYS A 419 122.19 185.62 102.34
C LYS A 419 122.13 185.77 103.86
N ASN A 420 121.93 184.68 104.61
CA ASN A 420 121.80 184.70 106.07
C ASN A 420 123.13 184.42 106.81
N SER A 421 124.19 183.97 106.14
CA SER A 421 125.46 183.55 106.77
C SER A 421 126.63 184.55 106.64
N GLY A 422 126.47 185.67 105.95
CA GLY A 422 127.50 186.73 105.86
C GLY A 422 128.82 186.31 105.19
N GLN A 423 128.83 185.24 104.40
CA GLN A 423 130.01 184.82 103.63
C GLN A 423 130.11 185.54 102.28
N ALA A 424 131.32 185.95 101.92
CA ALA A 424 131.64 186.52 100.61
C ALA A 424 131.51 185.46 99.51
N ILE A 425 130.77 185.78 98.44
CA ILE A 425 130.51 184.88 97.32
C ILE A 425 131.45 185.23 96.16
N ASN A 426 132.22 184.22 95.70
CA ASN A 426 133.11 184.26 94.53
C ASN A 426 132.35 183.95 93.22
N LEU A 427 132.80 184.50 92.10
CA LEU A 427 131.98 184.84 90.92
C LEU A 427 132.04 183.89 89.71
N ASP A 428 132.81 182.79 89.69
CA ASP A 428 133.02 182.02 88.44
C ASP A 428 132.26 180.67 88.32
N GLU A 429 131.59 180.19 89.37
CA GLU A 429 130.89 178.90 89.36
C GLU A 429 129.40 178.97 89.00
N TRP A 430 128.88 180.13 88.59
CA TRP A 430 127.44 180.38 88.43
C TRP A 430 127.00 180.67 86.98
N LYS A 431 127.39 179.82 86.03
CA LYS A 431 126.76 179.76 84.71
C LYS A 431 125.86 178.53 84.62
N LEU A 432 124.55 178.75 84.50
CA LEU A 432 123.60 177.82 83.91
C LEU A 432 123.20 178.35 82.54
#